data_AF-A0A2T8FC04-F1
#
_entry.id   AF-A0A2T8FC04-F1
#
_cell.length_a   1.000
_cell.length_b   1.000
_cell.length_c   1.000
_cell.angle_alpha   90.00
_cell.angle_beta   90.00
_cell.angle_gamma   90.00
#
_symmetry.space_group_name_H-M   'P 1'
#
loop_
_entity.id
_entity.type
_entity.pdbx_description
1 polymer ?
#
loop_
_entity_poly.entity_id
_entity_poly.type
_entity_poly.pdbx_seq_one_letter_code
_entity_poly.pdbx_strand_id
1 'polypeptide(L)' 'MNIDSSGTNTASKVRSILVELARREKDEAADDAAATPCCSPTPATVLEARTVAALLGAAADQLLAES' A
#
# COMPACT_ATOMS: atom_id res chain seq x y z
N MET A 1 -5.49 33.54 -13.38
CA MET A 1 -5.06 32.12 -13.49
C MET A 1 -4.80 31.64 -12.07
N ASN A 2 -5.74 30.91 -11.48
CA ASN A 2 -5.67 30.44 -10.09
C ASN A 2 -5.21 28.98 -10.13
N ILE A 3 -3.90 28.78 -10.07
CA ILE A 3 -3.25 27.48 -10.29
C ILE A 3 -3.59 26.55 -9.12
N ASP A 4 -4.35 25.49 -9.42
CA ASP A 4 -4.29 24.08 -8.96
C ASP A 4 -3.46 23.69 -7.73
N SER A 5 -3.34 24.55 -6.73
CA SER A 5 -2.59 24.29 -5.49
C SER A 5 -3.36 23.36 -4.56
N SER A 6 -4.69 23.28 -4.74
CA SER A 6 -5.57 22.38 -4.00
C SER A 6 -5.45 20.92 -4.48
N GLY A 7 -5.33 20.72 -5.79
CA GLY A 7 -5.21 19.39 -6.42
C GLY A 7 -3.90 18.69 -6.08
N THR A 8 -2.78 19.41 -6.17
CA THR A 8 -1.43 18.88 -5.86
C THR A 8 -1.23 18.55 -4.38
N ASN A 9 -1.80 19.35 -3.47
CA ASN A 9 -1.79 19.09 -2.02
C ASN A 9 -2.63 17.84 -1.68
N THR A 10 -3.76 17.67 -2.36
CA THR A 10 -4.63 16.50 -2.19
C THR A 10 -3.96 15.23 -2.73
N ALA A 11 -3.38 15.27 -3.94
CA ALA A 11 -2.64 14.15 -4.51
C ALA A 11 -1.49 13.69 -3.61
N SER A 12 -0.73 14.63 -3.05
CA SER A 12 0.36 14.35 -2.11
C SER A 12 -0.14 13.64 -0.83
N LYS A 13 -1.28 14.08 -0.28
CA LYS A 13 -1.90 13.45 0.90
C LYS A 13 -2.41 12.04 0.58
N VAL A 14 -3.12 11.88 -0.53
CA VAL A 14 -3.64 10.59 -0.98
C VAL A 14 -2.48 9.61 -1.19
N ARG A 15 -1.40 10.05 -1.86
CA ARG A 15 -0.19 9.26 -2.01
C ARG A 15 0.39 8.82 -0.66
N SER A 16 0.51 9.74 0.30
CA SER A 16 1.02 9.40 1.63
C SER A 16 0.14 8.38 2.36
N ILE A 17 -1.18 8.47 2.21
CA ILE A 17 -2.13 7.50 2.79
C ILE A 17 -1.98 6.14 2.13
N LEU A 18 -1.88 6.07 0.80
CA LEU A 18 -1.72 4.82 0.07
C LEU A 18 -0.41 4.11 0.43
N VAL A 19 0.69 4.86 0.56
CA VAL A 19 1.99 4.32 1.00
C VAL A 19 1.91 3.77 2.42
N GLU A 20 1.23 4.49 3.33
CA GLU A 20 1.06 4.06 4.71
C GLU A 20 0.18 2.79 4.82
N LEU A 21 -0.92 2.74 4.06
CA LEU A 21 -1.75 1.54 3.98
C LEU A 21 -0.95 0.34 3.43
N ALA A 22 -0.17 0.55 2.36
CA ALA A 22 0.67 -0.50 1.80
C ALA A 22 1.72 -1.03 2.78
N ARG A 23 2.21 -0.20 3.71
CA ARG A 23 3.12 -0.63 4.78
C ARG A 23 2.40 -1.51 5.80
N ARG A 24 1.24 -1.07 6.27
CA ARG A 24 0.44 -1.82 7.26
C ARG A 24 0.08 -3.22 6.78
N GLU A 25 -0.36 -3.33 5.54
CA GLU A 25 -0.67 -4.63 4.91
C GLU A 25 0.57 -5.53 4.81
N LYS A 26 1.76 -4.96 4.56
CA LYS A 26 3.00 -5.75 4.55
C LYS A 26 3.40 -6.20 5.95
N ASP A 27 3.21 -5.34 6.95
CA ASP A 27 3.52 -5.66 8.34
C ASP A 27 2.57 -6.76 8.85
N GLU A 28 1.27 -6.67 8.57
CA GLU A 28 0.29 -7.71 8.88
C GLU A 28 0.61 -9.02 8.16
N ALA A 29 0.97 -8.97 6.88
CA ALA A 29 1.41 -10.15 6.14
C ALA A 29 2.70 -10.78 6.72
N ALA A 30 3.59 -9.97 7.31
CA ALA A 30 4.81 -10.44 7.93
C ALA A 30 4.52 -11.11 9.29
N ASP A 31 3.64 -10.50 10.08
CA ASP A 31 3.19 -11.05 11.36
C ASP A 31 2.43 -12.37 11.18
N ASP A 32 1.49 -12.43 10.22
CA ASP A 32 0.77 -13.66 9.86
C ASP A 32 1.71 -14.76 9.36
N ALA A 33 2.70 -14.38 8.52
CA ALA A 33 3.69 -15.33 8.04
C ALA A 33 4.60 -15.84 9.18
N ALA A 34 4.95 -14.98 10.14
CA ALA A 34 5.74 -15.37 11.31
C ALA A 34 4.96 -16.25 12.30
N ALA A 35 3.64 -16.07 12.39
CA ALA A 35 2.75 -16.92 13.17
C ALA A 35 2.51 -18.29 12.51
N THR A 36 2.81 -18.43 11.22
CA THR A 36 2.59 -19.68 10.47
C THR A 36 3.72 -20.69 10.77
N PRO A 37 3.40 -21.92 11.19
CA PRO A 37 4.39 -22.97 11.37
C PRO A 37 5.17 -23.27 10.10
N CYS A 38 6.48 -23.56 10.23
CA CYS A 38 7.41 -23.72 9.10
C CYS A 38 7.08 -24.83 8.08
N CYS A 39 6.12 -25.72 8.39
CA CYS A 39 5.69 -26.82 7.54
C CYS A 39 4.22 -26.67 7.06
N SER A 40 3.58 -25.55 7.38
CA SER A 40 2.22 -25.25 6.94
C SER A 40 2.25 -24.40 5.67
N PRO A 41 1.27 -24.56 4.76
CA PRO A 41 1.14 -23.67 3.62
C PRO A 41 0.93 -22.23 4.12
N THR A 42 1.51 -21.27 3.41
CA THR A 42 1.33 -19.85 3.69
C THR A 42 -0.17 -19.52 3.73
N PRO A 43 -0.66 -18.80 4.75
CA PRO A 43 -2.06 -18.41 4.85
C PRO A 43 -2.47 -17.58 3.63
N ALA A 44 -3.70 -17.77 3.17
CA ALA A 44 -4.26 -16.97 2.07
C ALA A 44 -4.25 -15.46 2.41
N THR A 45 -4.42 -15.11 3.69
CA THR A 45 -4.38 -13.73 4.20
C THR A 45 -3.05 -13.04 3.92
N VAL A 46 -1.91 -13.74 4.08
CA VAL A 46 -0.57 -13.21 3.75
C VAL A 46 -0.45 -12.90 2.26
N LEU A 47 -1.00 -13.75 1.39
CA LEU A 47 -0.97 -13.54 -0.06
C LEU A 47 -1.85 -12.36 -0.47
N GLU A 48 -3.05 -12.27 0.11
CA GLU A 48 -3.99 -11.19 -0.11
C GLU A 48 -3.40 -9.84 0.34
N ALA A 49 -2.88 -9.76 1.56
CA ALA A 49 -2.26 -8.56 2.12
C ALA A 49 -1.05 -8.10 1.28
N ARG A 50 -0.19 -9.03 0.82
CA ARG A 50 0.90 -8.71 -0.12
C ARG A 50 0.39 -8.15 -1.45
N THR A 51 -0.71 -8.69 -1.96
CA THR A 51 -1.32 -8.24 -3.21
C THR A 51 -1.92 -6.85 -3.06
N VAL A 52 -2.65 -6.60 -1.97
CA VAL A 52 -3.21 -5.29 -1.62
C VAL A 52 -2.09 -4.27 -1.48
N ALA A 53 -1.02 -4.59 -0.75
CA ALA A 53 0.13 -3.71 -0.61
C ALA A 53 0.80 -3.35 -1.94
N ALA A 54 0.90 -4.31 -2.87
CA ALA A 54 1.43 -4.06 -4.21
C ALA A 54 0.52 -3.12 -5.02
N LEU A 55 -0.80 -3.32 -4.97
CA LEU A 55 -1.77 -2.47 -5.66
C LEU A 55 -1.76 -1.04 -5.11
N LEU A 56 -1.72 -0.88 -3.78
CA LEU A 56 -1.65 0.43 -3.13
C LEU A 56 -0.36 1.17 -3.49
N GLY A 57 0.78 0.47 -3.54
CA GLY A 57 2.04 1.04 -4.02
C GLY A 57 1.97 1.49 -5.48
N ALA A 58 1.43 0.65 -6.36
CA ALA A 58 1.26 1.00 -7.77
C ALA A 58 0.33 2.21 -7.98
N ALA A 59 -0.73 2.34 -7.18
CA ALA A 59 -1.61 3.51 -7.21
C ALA A 59 -0.89 4.78 -6.69
N ALA A 60 -0.07 4.65 -5.65
CA ALA A 60 0.74 5.76 -5.13
C ALA A 60 1.79 6.24 -6.14
N ASP A 61 2.37 5.32 -6.91
CA ASP A 61 3.35 5.63 -7.97
C ASP A 61 2.67 6.26 -9.19
N GLN A 62 1.46 5.85 -9.55
CA GLN A 62 0.66 6.50 -10.60
C GLN A 62 0.36 7.97 -10.25
N LEU A 63 -0.04 8.24 -9.00
CA LEU A 63 -0.26 9.62 -8.55
C LEU A 63 1.00 10.49 -8.58
N LEU A 64 2.18 9.89 -8.45
CA LEU A 64 3.46 10.59 -8.61
C LEU A 64 3.78 10.87 -10.09
N ALA A 65 3.43 9.94 -10.98
CA ALA A 65 3.68 10.07 -12.42
C ALA A 65 2.74 11.08 -13.10
N GLU A 66 1.56 11.32 -12.53
CA GLU A 66 0.56 12.27 -13.04
C GLU A 66 0.63 13.68 -12.42
N SER A 67 1.44 13.87 -11.38
CA SER A 67 1.64 15.16 -10.68
C SER A 67 2.83 15.95 -11.22
#